data_AF-A0A7X9CDX5-F1
#
_entry.id   AF-A0A7X9CDX5-F1
#
_cell.length_a   1.000
_cell.length_b   1.000
_cell.length_c   1.000
_cell.angle_alpha   90.00
_cell.angle_beta   90.00
_cell.angle_gamma   90.00
#
_symmetry.space_group_name_H-M   'P 1'
#
loop_
_entity.id
_entity.type
_entity.pdbx_description
1 polymer ?
#
loop_
_entity_poly.entity_id
_entity_poly.type
_entity_poly.pdbx_seq_one_letter_code
_entity_poly.pdbx_strand_id
1 'polypeptide(L)'
;MTVYKYFLKIALENKKSIMAYIIIFFIMSLLSSAGASQREAEFIETKLDIGIIDYSNDELSMELKKYLGGKNNIVDTKEDLEYIKEQIFLEMADAIIIIPENFQEKVINKENAIEIYNDERKIGSMGIQNQINKFLLFANATYENGKYNLADVDLALKENINVKLIDNNTAKNISINEWFRNYFNFTSYVIIGMYISIIGLVMADFTDENIEKRTKISSKKFLNFNKEIYLGQLTIAFIITSVFILGSIALKG
;
A
#
# COMPACT_ATOMS: atom_id res chain seq x y z
N MET A 1 -22.03 21.30 -34.65
CA MET A 1 -22.43 20.43 -33.52
C MET A 1 -23.01 21.27 -32.39
N THR A 2 -24.30 21.57 -32.46
CA THR A 2 -24.98 22.47 -31.49
C THR A 2 -25.03 21.87 -30.08
N VAL A 3 -25.23 20.56 -29.96
CA VAL A 3 -25.35 19.84 -28.69
C VAL A 3 -23.99 19.80 -27.99
N TYR A 4 -22.92 19.55 -28.75
CA TYR A 4 -21.55 19.60 -28.24
C TYR A 4 -21.18 20.98 -27.67
N LYS A 5 -21.48 22.05 -28.42
CA LYS A 5 -21.23 23.42 -27.96
C LYS A 5 -22.02 23.76 -26.70
N TYR A 6 -23.27 23.29 -26.62
CA TYR A 6 -24.13 23.47 -25.45
C TYR A 6 -23.58 22.70 -24.23
N PHE A 7 -23.18 21.44 -24.42
CA PHE A 7 -22.53 20.62 -23.39
C PHE A 7 -21.31 21.33 -22.79
N LEU A 8 -20.39 21.80 -23.64
CA LEU A 8 -19.20 22.52 -23.18
C LEU A 8 -19.54 23.83 -22.47
N LYS A 9 -20.56 24.55 -22.93
CA LYS A 9 -20.98 25.80 -22.31
C LYS A 9 -21.45 25.57 -20.86
N ILE A 10 -22.32 24.59 -20.63
CA ILE A 10 -22.80 24.27 -19.27
C ILE A 10 -21.65 23.79 -18.39
N ALA A 11 -20.80 22.91 -18.92
CA ALA A 11 -19.65 22.41 -18.18
C ALA A 11 -18.74 23.55 -17.70
N LEU A 12 -18.47 24.54 -18.57
CA LEU A 12 -17.62 25.68 -18.25
C LEU A 12 -18.30 26.76 -17.40
N GLU A 13 -19.63 26.89 -17.44
CA GLU A 13 -20.37 27.77 -16.52
C GLU A 13 -20.25 27.28 -15.07
N ASN A 14 -20.12 25.97 -14.86
CA ASN A 14 -19.90 25.35 -13.56
C ASN A 14 -18.45 25.38 -13.07
N LYS A 15 -17.60 26.25 -13.64
CA LYS A 15 -16.18 26.40 -13.29
C LYS A 15 -15.89 26.60 -11.80
N LYS A 16 -16.83 27.15 -11.02
CA LYS A 16 -16.66 27.33 -9.56
C LYS A 16 -16.59 25.98 -8.84
N SER A 17 -17.47 25.05 -9.19
CA SER A 17 -17.46 23.69 -8.63
C SER A 17 -16.18 22.96 -9.04
N ILE A 18 -15.78 23.09 -10.30
CA ILE A 18 -14.53 22.50 -10.82
C ILE A 18 -13.32 23.04 -10.04
N MET A 19 -13.26 24.36 -9.83
CA MET A 19 -12.17 25.00 -9.10
C MET A 19 -12.09 24.52 -7.65
N ALA A 20 -13.22 24.31 -6.99
CA ALA A 20 -13.25 23.81 -5.61
C ALA A 20 -12.62 22.41 -5.49
N TYR A 21 -12.96 21.48 -6.39
CA TYR A 21 -12.35 20.14 -6.42
C TYR A 21 -10.85 20.19 -6.68
N ILE A 22 -10.42 21.05 -7.61
CA ILE A 22 -9.00 21.24 -7.92
C ILE A 22 -8.24 21.75 -6.69
N ILE A 23 -8.77 22.75 -5.99
CA ILE A 23 -8.13 23.32 -4.78
C ILE A 23 -8.01 22.27 -3.68
N ILE A 24 -9.10 21.55 -3.38
CA ILE A 24 -9.10 20.50 -2.34
C ILE A 24 -8.06 19.43 -2.66
N PHE A 25 -7.96 19.03 -3.92
CA PHE A 25 -6.95 18.06 -4.35
C PHE A 25 -5.54 18.56 -4.15
N PHE A 26 -5.20 19.78 -4.60
CA PHE A 26 -3.84 20.28 -4.48
C PHE A 26 -3.44 20.47 -3.01
N ILE A 27 -4.36 20.90 -2.14
CA ILE A 27 -4.12 20.96 -0.70
C ILE A 27 -3.80 19.55 -0.15
N MET A 28 -4.64 18.56 -0.46
CA MET A 28 -4.41 17.17 0.00
C MET A 28 -3.12 16.57 -0.56
N SER A 29 -2.78 16.86 -1.81
CA SER A 29 -1.54 16.43 -2.46
C SER A 29 -0.31 17.01 -1.77
N LEU A 30 -0.34 18.31 -1.41
CA LEU A 30 0.72 18.95 -0.64
C LEU A 30 0.85 18.33 0.77
N LEU A 31 -0.26 18.08 1.46
CA LEU A 31 -0.26 17.43 2.78
C LEU A 31 0.32 16.00 2.71
N SER A 32 -0.04 15.23 1.67
CA SER A 32 0.50 13.88 1.47
C SER A 32 2.00 13.89 1.18
N SER A 33 2.52 14.94 0.55
CA SER A 33 3.96 15.08 0.28
C SER A 33 4.78 15.38 1.54
N ALA A 34 4.23 16.18 2.47
CA ALA A 34 4.88 16.50 3.73
C ALA A 34 5.07 15.28 4.64
N GLY A 35 4.15 14.30 4.59
CA GLY A 35 4.28 13.04 5.32
C GLY A 35 5.24 12.02 4.69
N ALA A 36 5.54 12.12 3.39
CA ALA A 36 6.39 11.17 2.68
C ALA A 36 7.89 11.41 2.93
N SER A 37 8.32 12.69 2.97
CA SER A 37 9.73 13.05 3.22
C SER A 37 10.26 12.60 4.58
N GLN A 38 9.38 12.28 5.52
CA GLN A 38 9.74 11.83 6.86
C GLN A 38 9.83 10.31 6.99
N ARG A 39 9.25 9.54 6.05
CA ARG A 39 9.25 8.06 6.09
C ARG A 39 10.41 7.43 5.33
N GLU A 40 10.92 8.08 4.28
CA GLU A 40 11.96 7.50 3.43
C GLU A 40 13.39 7.59 4.02
N ALA A 41 13.62 8.46 5.02
CA ALA A 41 14.95 8.66 5.59
C ALA A 41 15.35 7.63 6.66
N GLU A 42 14.40 6.85 7.16
CA GLU A 42 14.68 5.80 8.13
C GLU A 42 13.95 4.53 7.68
N PHE A 43 14.71 3.52 7.24
CA PHE A 43 14.24 2.15 7.36
C PHE A 43 14.07 1.87 8.86
N ILE A 44 12.88 2.19 9.38
CA ILE A 44 12.50 1.80 10.73
C ILE A 44 12.10 0.34 10.62
N GLU A 45 12.91 -0.55 11.22
CA GLU A 45 12.53 -1.94 11.45
C GLU A 45 11.16 -1.92 12.12
N THR A 46 10.10 -2.16 11.34
CA THR A 46 8.73 -2.03 11.83
C THR A 46 8.47 -3.25 12.68
N LYS A 47 8.16 -3.05 13.96
CA LYS A 47 7.78 -4.15 14.86
C LYS A 47 6.51 -4.79 14.34
N LEU A 48 6.53 -6.11 14.20
CA LEU A 48 5.38 -6.89 13.77
C LEU A 48 4.66 -7.47 15.00
N ASP A 49 3.36 -7.71 14.89
CA ASP A 49 2.59 -8.40 15.92
C ASP A 49 2.65 -9.91 15.65
N ILE A 50 3.34 -10.68 16.51
CA ILE A 50 3.57 -12.11 16.30
C ILE A 50 3.07 -12.99 17.45
N GLY A 51 2.47 -14.12 17.11
CA GLY A 51 2.17 -15.20 18.06
C GLY A 51 3.22 -16.30 17.98
N ILE A 52 3.64 -16.85 19.12
CA ILE A 52 4.64 -17.91 19.19
C ILE A 52 4.10 -19.07 20.04
N ILE A 53 3.98 -20.24 19.42
CA ILE A 53 3.61 -21.50 20.07
C ILE A 53 4.86 -22.40 20.08
N ASP A 54 5.35 -22.74 21.27
CA ASP A 54 6.59 -23.49 21.45
C ASP A 54 6.35 -24.84 22.13
N TYR A 55 6.46 -25.92 21.35
CA TYR A 55 6.37 -27.29 21.84
C TYR A 55 7.73 -27.86 22.25
N SER A 56 8.83 -27.36 21.68
CA SER A 56 10.17 -27.90 21.95
C SER A 56 10.59 -27.61 23.38
N ASN A 57 10.36 -26.39 23.85
CA ASN A 57 10.75 -25.93 25.19
C ASN A 57 12.22 -26.27 25.53
N ASP A 58 13.08 -26.27 24.52
CA ASP A 58 14.51 -26.49 24.63
C ASP A 58 15.25 -25.14 24.70
N GLU A 59 16.56 -25.18 24.99
CA GLU A 59 17.35 -23.96 25.15
C GLU A 59 17.39 -23.09 23.87
N LEU A 60 17.38 -23.74 22.70
CA LEU A 60 17.46 -23.07 21.39
C LEU A 60 16.14 -22.36 21.03
N SER A 61 15.01 -23.00 21.28
CA SER A 61 13.65 -22.50 21.06
C SER A 61 13.31 -21.36 22.01
N MET A 62 13.73 -21.45 23.29
CA MET A 62 13.61 -20.35 24.24
C MET A 62 14.40 -19.13 23.82
N GLU A 63 15.65 -19.29 23.35
CA GLU A 63 16.47 -18.17 22.90
C GLU A 63 15.94 -17.57 21.58
N LEU A 64 15.41 -18.40 20.66
CA LEU A 64 14.70 -17.92 19.47
C LEU A 64 13.48 -17.08 19.83
N LYS A 65 12.64 -17.56 20.77
CA LYS A 65 11.47 -16.84 21.27
C LYS A 65 11.86 -15.50 21.88
N LYS A 66 12.93 -15.46 22.65
CA LYS A 66 13.49 -14.23 23.24
C LYS A 66 14.00 -13.25 22.18
N TYR A 67 14.73 -13.74 21.19
CA TYR A 67 15.22 -12.93 20.07
C TYR A 67 14.07 -12.30 19.29
N LEU A 68 13.06 -13.09 18.92
CA LEU A 68 11.88 -12.62 18.20
C LEU A 68 11.05 -11.63 19.03
N GLY A 69 10.84 -11.90 20.32
CA GLY A 69 10.13 -11.00 21.24
C GLY A 69 10.87 -9.70 21.56
N GLY A 70 12.21 -9.65 21.39
CA GLY A 70 12.97 -8.41 21.52
C GLY A 70 12.78 -7.44 20.36
N LYS A 71 12.46 -7.96 19.17
CA LYS A 71 12.30 -7.20 17.92
C LYS A 71 10.84 -6.95 17.53
N ASN A 72 9.90 -7.75 18.03
CA ASN A 72 8.50 -7.73 17.65
C ASN A 72 7.59 -7.60 18.88
N ASN A 73 6.31 -7.36 18.66
CA ASN A 73 5.32 -7.41 19.74
C ASN A 73 4.77 -8.83 19.83
N ILE A 74 4.70 -9.38 21.04
CA ILE A 74 4.12 -10.71 21.26
C ILE A 74 2.62 -10.56 21.50
N VAL A 75 1.81 -11.21 20.66
CA VAL A 75 0.36 -11.34 20.85
C VAL A 75 0.00 -12.73 21.35
N ASP A 76 -1.09 -12.80 22.10
CA ASP A 76 -1.59 -14.08 22.60
C ASP A 76 -2.20 -14.90 21.48
N THR A 77 -1.95 -16.21 21.48
CA THR A 77 -2.46 -17.13 20.47
C THR A 77 -2.64 -18.52 21.07
N LYS A 78 -3.48 -19.34 20.43
CA LYS A 78 -3.74 -20.72 20.84
C LYS A 78 -3.58 -21.66 19.66
N GLU A 79 -3.28 -22.91 19.98
CA GLU A 79 -3.18 -24.00 19.00
C GLU A 79 -4.58 -24.40 18.50
N ASP A 80 -5.07 -23.62 17.57
CA ASP A 80 -6.34 -23.86 16.91
C ASP A 80 -6.22 -23.26 15.51
N LEU A 81 -6.13 -24.12 14.50
CA LEU A 81 -5.91 -23.68 13.11
C LEU A 81 -7.01 -22.73 12.62
N GLU A 82 -8.24 -22.88 13.11
CA GLU A 82 -9.34 -21.98 12.77
C GLU A 82 -9.10 -20.60 13.40
N TYR A 83 -8.70 -20.58 14.67
CA TYR A 83 -8.35 -19.36 15.38
C TYR A 83 -7.11 -18.66 14.82
N ILE A 84 -6.04 -19.40 14.49
CA ILE A 84 -4.83 -18.85 13.87
C ILE A 84 -5.19 -18.17 12.55
N LYS A 85 -6.00 -18.83 11.71
CA LYS A 85 -6.48 -18.25 10.45
C LYS A 85 -7.34 -17.01 10.67
N GLU A 86 -8.21 -17.03 11.67
CA GLU A 86 -9.02 -15.88 12.05
C GLU A 86 -8.16 -14.71 12.51
N GLN A 87 -7.16 -14.94 13.38
CA GLN A 87 -6.24 -13.90 13.87
C GLN A 87 -5.46 -13.24 12.73
N ILE A 88 -4.94 -14.03 11.78
CA ILE A 88 -4.26 -13.50 10.59
C ILE A 88 -5.24 -12.74 9.69
N PHE A 89 -6.44 -13.29 9.47
CA PHE A 89 -7.46 -12.68 8.60
C PHE A 89 -7.98 -11.34 9.15
N LEU A 90 -8.16 -11.24 10.46
CA LEU A 90 -8.59 -10.03 11.16
C LEU A 90 -7.45 -9.06 11.46
N GLU A 91 -6.23 -9.35 10.99
CA GLU A 91 -5.04 -8.53 11.21
C GLU A 91 -4.71 -8.32 12.71
N MET A 92 -5.10 -9.27 13.56
CA MET A 92 -4.73 -9.29 14.98
C MET A 92 -3.29 -9.77 15.20
N ALA A 93 -2.74 -10.52 14.24
CA ALA A 93 -1.35 -10.93 14.18
C ALA A 93 -0.86 -10.83 12.73
N ASP A 94 0.40 -10.42 12.54
CA ASP A 94 1.08 -10.41 11.24
C ASP A 94 1.64 -11.80 10.88
N ALA A 95 2.04 -12.58 11.89
CA ALA A 95 2.49 -13.96 11.73
C ALA A 95 2.28 -14.79 13.01
N ILE A 96 1.93 -16.06 12.85
CA ILE A 96 1.94 -17.06 13.92
C ILE A 96 3.04 -18.08 13.63
N ILE A 97 3.90 -18.32 14.62
CA ILE A 97 5.08 -19.16 14.53
C ILE A 97 4.87 -20.38 15.43
N ILE A 98 5.01 -21.58 14.85
CA ILE A 98 4.90 -22.84 15.58
C ILE A 98 6.26 -23.53 15.58
N ILE A 99 6.81 -23.74 16.78
CA ILE A 99 8.06 -24.45 17.03
C ILE A 99 7.71 -25.88 17.48
N PRO A 100 7.95 -26.91 16.65
CA PRO A 100 7.58 -28.30 16.94
C PRO A 100 8.48 -28.93 18.01
N GLU A 101 8.03 -30.03 18.64
CA GLU A 101 8.78 -30.73 19.69
C GLU A 101 10.19 -31.20 19.26
N ASN A 102 10.37 -31.51 17.97
CA ASN A 102 11.65 -31.96 17.41
C ASN A 102 12.44 -30.82 16.75
N PHE A 103 12.24 -29.58 17.21
CA PHE A 103 12.86 -28.39 16.64
C PHE A 103 14.39 -28.49 16.58
N GLN A 104 15.05 -28.76 17.71
CA GLN A 104 16.51 -28.84 17.76
C GLN A 104 17.07 -29.90 16.79
N GLU A 105 16.46 -31.09 16.73
CA GLU A 105 16.88 -32.15 15.81
C GLU A 105 16.74 -31.72 14.35
N LYS A 106 15.60 -31.11 13.99
CA LYS A 106 15.36 -30.57 12.65
C LYS A 106 16.37 -29.48 12.27
N VAL A 107 16.72 -28.60 13.20
CA VAL A 107 17.74 -27.56 12.98
C VAL A 107 19.11 -28.18 12.67
N ILE A 108 19.52 -29.18 13.46
CA ILE A 108 20.79 -29.91 13.26
C ILE A 108 20.82 -30.60 11.90
N ASN A 109 19.71 -31.24 11.51
CA ASN A 109 19.58 -31.95 10.24
C ASN A 109 19.36 -31.00 9.04
N LYS A 110 19.30 -29.69 9.26
CA LYS A 110 19.03 -28.65 8.24
C LYS A 110 17.68 -28.86 7.53
N GLU A 111 16.70 -29.37 8.25
CA GLU A 111 15.33 -29.54 7.79
C GLU A 111 14.50 -28.30 8.13
N ASN A 112 13.28 -28.23 7.57
CA ASN A 112 12.32 -27.19 7.93
C ASN A 112 11.90 -27.36 9.40
N ALA A 113 12.47 -26.53 10.26
CA ALA A 113 12.32 -26.66 11.70
C ALA A 113 11.12 -25.90 12.28
N ILE A 114 10.51 -24.97 11.53
CA ILE A 114 9.47 -24.06 12.03
C ILE A 114 8.34 -23.98 11.00
N GLU A 115 7.09 -23.93 11.48
CA GLU A 115 5.91 -23.62 10.67
C GLU A 115 5.50 -22.16 10.89
N ILE A 116 5.17 -21.47 9.81
CA ILE A 116 4.77 -20.06 9.85
C ILE A 116 3.44 -19.90 9.13
N TYR A 117 2.48 -19.28 9.80
CA TYR A 117 1.20 -18.84 9.23
C TYR A 117 1.22 -17.32 9.10
N ASN A 118 1.05 -16.80 7.90
CA ASN A 118 0.99 -15.37 7.63
C ASN A 118 0.13 -15.06 6.40
N ASP A 119 -0.17 -13.79 6.18
CA ASP A 119 -0.78 -13.33 4.93
C ASP A 119 0.32 -13.10 3.87
N GLU A 120 0.40 -14.00 2.90
CA GLU A 120 1.38 -13.94 1.79
C GLU A 120 1.25 -12.66 0.94
N ARG A 121 0.12 -11.95 1.00
CA ARG A 121 -0.09 -10.69 0.27
C ARG A 121 0.66 -9.52 0.92
N LYS A 122 1.08 -9.65 2.19
CA LYS A 122 1.77 -8.60 2.93
C LYS A 122 3.28 -8.78 2.83
N ILE A 123 3.96 -7.77 2.30
CA ILE A 123 5.43 -7.76 2.20
C ILE A 123 6.10 -7.81 3.58
N GLY A 124 5.46 -7.27 4.62
CA GLY A 124 5.98 -7.22 5.99
C GLY A 124 6.17 -8.60 6.64
N SER A 125 5.34 -9.59 6.29
CA SER A 125 5.37 -10.93 6.90
C SER A 125 6.61 -11.75 6.51
N MET A 126 7.25 -11.44 5.36
CA MET A 126 8.55 -11.99 4.97
C MET A 126 9.67 -11.59 5.94
N GLY A 127 9.52 -10.48 6.68
CA GLY A 127 10.48 -10.04 7.69
C GLY A 127 10.72 -11.08 8.78
N ILE A 128 9.66 -11.79 9.21
CA ILE A 128 9.74 -12.81 10.25
C ILE A 128 10.55 -14.02 9.80
N GLN A 129 10.32 -14.51 8.57
CA GLN A 129 11.11 -15.61 8.02
C GLN A 129 12.60 -15.24 7.96
N ASN A 130 12.92 -14.00 7.58
CA ASN A 130 14.30 -13.53 7.57
C ASN A 130 14.92 -13.45 8.98
N GLN A 131 14.15 -13.00 9.98
CA GLN A 131 14.61 -12.97 11.37
C GLN A 131 14.91 -14.40 11.88
N ILE A 132 14.01 -15.36 11.64
CA ILE A 132 14.18 -16.77 11.98
C ILE A 132 15.41 -17.36 11.29
N ASN A 133 15.52 -17.18 9.96
CA ASN A 133 16.64 -17.70 9.19
C ASN A 133 17.98 -17.11 9.67
N LYS A 134 18.01 -15.82 10.00
CA LYS A 134 19.19 -15.16 10.55
C LYS A 134 19.59 -15.79 11.89
N PHE A 135 18.64 -15.99 12.81
CA PHE A 135 18.90 -16.65 14.09
C PHE A 135 19.45 -18.06 13.88
N LEU A 136 18.77 -18.88 13.08
CA LEU A 136 19.19 -20.27 12.80
C LEU A 136 20.57 -20.34 12.13
N LEU A 137 20.90 -19.37 11.27
CA LEU A 137 22.22 -19.28 10.65
C LEU A 137 23.33 -19.09 11.70
N PHE A 138 23.16 -18.14 12.63
CA PHE A 138 24.13 -17.91 13.70
C PHE A 138 24.18 -19.06 14.71
N ALA A 139 23.03 -19.63 15.06
CA ALA A 139 22.97 -20.82 15.91
C ALA A 139 23.74 -21.99 15.28
N ASN A 140 23.49 -22.29 14.01
CA ASN A 140 24.21 -23.35 13.30
C ASN A 140 25.71 -23.08 13.16
N ALA A 141 26.13 -21.82 13.06
CA ALA A 141 27.54 -21.44 13.01
C ALA A 141 28.28 -21.66 14.34
N THR A 142 27.55 -21.68 15.47
CA THR A 142 28.11 -21.87 16.82
C THR A 142 27.93 -23.28 17.35
N TYR A 143 27.41 -24.21 16.52
CA TYR A 143 27.16 -25.58 16.92
C TYR A 143 28.45 -26.41 16.89
N GLU A 144 29.02 -26.67 18.06
CA GLU A 144 30.22 -27.49 18.24
C GLU A 144 30.03 -28.51 19.37
N ASN A 145 30.58 -29.73 19.21
CA ASN A 145 30.54 -30.79 20.22
C ASN A 145 29.13 -31.12 20.76
N GLY A 146 28.09 -30.95 19.93
CA GLY A 146 26.71 -31.24 20.30
C GLY A 146 26.03 -30.15 21.15
N LYS A 147 26.61 -28.95 21.23
CA LYS A 147 26.06 -27.80 21.97
C LYS A 147 26.12 -26.52 21.15
N TYR A 148 25.14 -25.65 21.36
CA TYR A 148 25.12 -24.31 20.79
C TYR A 148 25.78 -23.31 21.76
N ASN A 149 26.58 -22.38 21.25
CA ASN A 149 27.01 -21.22 22.03
C ASN A 149 26.02 -20.06 21.86
N LEU A 150 24.89 -20.13 22.59
CA LEU A 150 23.80 -19.15 22.48
C LEU A 150 24.21 -17.75 22.95
N ALA A 151 25.24 -17.63 23.79
CA ALA A 151 25.75 -16.33 24.23
C ALA A 151 26.40 -15.56 23.07
N ASP A 152 27.19 -16.25 22.23
CA ASP A 152 27.81 -15.66 21.05
C ASP A 152 26.76 -15.30 19.99
N VAL A 153 25.69 -16.10 19.88
CA VAL A 153 24.56 -15.82 18.99
C VAL A 153 23.84 -14.53 19.40
N ASP A 154 23.51 -14.37 20.68
CA ASP A 154 22.87 -13.15 21.20
C ASP A 154 23.75 -11.91 21.00
N LEU A 155 25.07 -12.03 21.22
CA LEU A 155 26.02 -10.94 20.95
C LEU A 155 26.07 -10.56 19.47
N ALA A 156 26.19 -11.54 18.57
CA ALA A 156 26.23 -11.31 17.13
C ALA A 156 24.92 -10.70 16.59
N LEU A 157 23.78 -11.07 17.18
CA LEU A 157 22.46 -10.56 16.77
C LEU A 157 22.19 -9.13 17.28
N LYS A 158 22.84 -8.71 18.37
CA LYS A 158 22.78 -7.34 18.92
C LYS A 158 23.68 -6.34 18.21
N GLU A 159 24.71 -6.83 17.50
CA GLU A 159 25.62 -5.97 16.76
C GLU A 159 24.90 -5.33 15.57
N ASN A 160 24.66 -4.01 15.67
CA ASN A 160 24.06 -3.22 14.61
C ASN A 160 25.13 -2.40 13.90
N ILE A 161 25.44 -2.76 12.66
CA ILE A 161 26.28 -1.94 11.80
C ILE A 161 25.36 -0.90 11.15
N ASN A 162 25.62 0.38 11.42
CA ASN A 162 24.93 1.48 10.77
C ASN A 162 25.43 1.58 9.32
N VAL A 163 24.79 0.82 8.42
CA VAL A 163 25.10 0.87 6.99
C VAL A 163 24.46 2.13 6.43
N LYS A 164 25.28 3.17 6.22
CA LYS A 164 24.89 4.28 5.36
C LYS A 164 24.85 3.77 3.93
N LEU A 165 23.66 3.58 3.38
CA LEU A 165 23.47 3.31 1.96
C LEU A 165 24.00 4.54 1.19
N ILE A 166 25.22 4.46 0.65
CA ILE A 166 25.78 5.49 -0.21
C ILE A 166 25.18 5.30 -1.60
N ASP A 167 24.03 5.92 -1.85
CA ASP A 167 23.63 6.23 -3.22
C ASP A 167 22.69 7.44 -3.28
N ASN A 168 23.28 8.64 -3.24
CA ASN A 168 22.55 9.91 -3.29
C ASN A 168 21.79 10.13 -4.61
N ASN A 169 22.14 9.41 -5.70
CA ASN A 169 21.41 9.52 -6.96
C ASN A 169 20.21 8.58 -7.03
N THR A 170 20.33 7.37 -6.47
CA THR A 170 19.22 6.40 -6.43
C THR A 170 18.16 6.80 -5.40
N ALA A 171 18.55 7.33 -4.23
CA ALA A 171 17.62 7.83 -3.21
C ALA A 171 16.74 8.99 -3.73
N LYS A 172 17.31 9.92 -4.51
CA LYS A 172 16.53 11.01 -5.13
C LYS A 172 15.49 10.47 -6.11
N ASN A 173 15.85 9.50 -6.94
CA ASN A 173 14.93 8.87 -7.88
C ASN A 173 13.84 8.04 -7.19
N ILE A 174 14.16 7.36 -6.07
CA ILE A 174 13.17 6.65 -5.25
C ILE A 174 12.14 7.63 -4.67
N SER A 175 12.58 8.75 -4.07
CA SER A 175 11.70 9.78 -3.49
C SER A 175 10.81 10.50 -4.52
N ILE A 176 11.29 10.60 -5.76
CA ILE A 176 10.53 11.16 -6.88
C ILE A 176 9.49 10.13 -7.34
N ASN A 177 9.89 8.87 -7.50
CA ASN A 177 8.99 7.78 -7.90
C ASN A 177 7.88 7.53 -6.88
N GLU A 178 8.20 7.50 -5.58
CA GLU A 178 7.20 7.32 -4.52
C GLU A 178 6.22 8.49 -4.46
N TRP A 179 6.71 9.71 -4.63
CA TRP A 179 5.85 10.89 -4.75
C TRP A 179 4.91 10.80 -5.96
N PHE A 180 5.43 10.44 -7.14
CA PHE A 180 4.58 10.27 -8.34
C PHE A 180 3.55 9.16 -8.14
N ARG A 181 3.93 8.05 -7.50
CA ARG A 181 3.01 6.96 -7.16
C ARG A 181 1.88 7.45 -6.25
N ASN A 182 2.20 8.14 -5.17
CA ASN A 182 1.19 8.67 -4.25
C ASN A 182 0.33 9.75 -4.91
N TYR A 183 0.95 10.65 -5.67
CA TYR A 183 0.27 11.70 -6.43
C TYR A 183 -0.77 11.09 -7.38
N PHE A 184 -0.38 10.18 -8.26
CA PHE A 184 -1.29 9.61 -9.25
C PHE A 184 -2.35 8.71 -8.63
N ASN A 185 -2.03 7.94 -7.58
CA ASN A 185 -3.02 7.16 -6.84
C ASN A 185 -4.13 8.06 -6.29
N PHE A 186 -3.78 9.16 -5.65
CA PHE A 186 -4.77 10.11 -5.11
C PHE A 186 -5.50 10.87 -6.22
N THR A 187 -4.77 11.26 -7.27
CA THR A 187 -5.32 11.97 -8.45
C THR A 187 -6.43 11.17 -9.12
N SER A 188 -6.26 9.85 -9.27
CA SER A 188 -7.26 9.00 -9.90
C SER A 188 -8.62 9.08 -9.21
N TYR A 189 -8.66 9.06 -7.88
CA TYR A 189 -9.92 9.20 -7.13
C TYR A 189 -10.60 10.55 -7.36
N VAL A 190 -9.81 11.63 -7.34
CA VAL A 190 -10.35 12.98 -7.54
C VAL A 190 -10.85 13.17 -8.97
N ILE A 191 -10.11 12.70 -9.98
CA ILE A 191 -10.53 12.76 -11.39
C ILE A 191 -11.88 12.06 -11.58
N ILE A 192 -12.06 10.86 -11.01
CA ILE A 192 -13.33 10.14 -11.08
C ILE A 192 -14.46 10.95 -10.41
N GLY A 193 -14.22 11.50 -9.22
CA GLY A 193 -15.20 12.36 -8.53
C GLY A 193 -15.60 13.59 -9.35
N MET A 194 -14.65 14.24 -10.02
CA MET A 194 -14.92 15.37 -10.92
C MET A 194 -15.72 14.94 -12.15
N TYR A 195 -15.43 13.79 -12.74
CA TYR A 195 -16.21 13.28 -13.87
C TYR A 195 -17.66 13.08 -13.50
N ILE A 196 -17.92 12.39 -12.39
CA ILE A 196 -19.27 12.14 -11.90
C ILE A 196 -19.98 13.48 -11.64
N SER A 197 -19.32 14.43 -10.99
CA SER A 197 -19.92 15.72 -10.63
C SER A 197 -20.23 16.57 -11.86
N ILE A 198 -19.26 16.75 -12.77
CA ILE A 198 -19.41 17.64 -13.93
C ILE A 198 -20.33 17.02 -14.97
N ILE A 199 -20.10 15.75 -15.33
CA ILE A 199 -20.94 15.07 -16.32
C ILE A 199 -22.35 14.90 -15.75
N GLY A 200 -22.49 14.55 -14.48
CA GLY A 200 -23.79 14.43 -13.82
C GLY A 200 -24.58 15.74 -13.86
N LEU A 201 -23.95 16.87 -13.52
CA LEU A 201 -24.59 18.18 -13.54
C LEU A 201 -25.01 18.58 -14.96
N VAL A 202 -24.14 18.40 -15.96
CA VAL A 202 -24.48 18.70 -17.36
C VAL A 202 -25.61 17.80 -17.86
N MET A 203 -25.59 16.51 -17.53
CA MET A 203 -26.64 15.56 -17.93
C MET A 203 -27.98 15.85 -17.24
N ALA A 204 -27.98 16.35 -16.00
CA ALA A 204 -29.19 16.81 -15.33
C ALA A 204 -29.87 17.94 -16.09
N ASP A 205 -29.10 18.89 -16.64
CA ASP A 205 -29.64 19.97 -17.48
C ASP A 205 -30.25 19.44 -18.78
N PHE A 206 -29.60 18.48 -19.45
CA PHE A 206 -30.17 17.82 -20.64
C PHE A 206 -31.44 17.01 -20.36
N THR A 207 -31.65 16.60 -19.11
CA THR A 207 -32.83 15.85 -18.66
C THR A 207 -33.96 16.77 -18.20
N ASP A 208 -33.74 18.09 -18.15
CA ASP A 208 -34.82 19.05 -17.87
C ASP A 208 -35.95 18.88 -18.88
N GLU A 209 -37.19 18.85 -18.39
CA GLU A 209 -38.37 18.53 -19.18
C GLU A 209 -38.52 19.45 -20.41
N ASN A 210 -38.15 20.73 -20.29
CA ASN A 210 -38.23 21.68 -21.39
C ASN A 210 -37.16 21.40 -22.46
N ILE A 211 -35.94 21.08 -22.02
CA ILE A 211 -34.81 20.77 -22.91
C ILE A 211 -35.05 19.43 -23.61
N GLU A 212 -35.54 18.45 -22.88
CA GLU A 212 -35.85 17.12 -23.41
C GLU A 212 -36.99 17.20 -24.46
N LYS A 213 -38.09 17.88 -24.16
CA LYS A 213 -39.22 18.06 -25.11
C LYS A 213 -38.76 18.74 -26.39
N ARG A 214 -37.96 19.81 -26.28
CA ARG A 214 -37.41 20.54 -27.45
C ARG A 214 -36.46 19.68 -28.27
N THR A 215 -35.69 18.81 -27.61
CA THR A 215 -34.78 17.89 -28.28
C THR A 215 -35.56 16.82 -29.05
N LYS A 216 -36.63 16.27 -28.47
CA LYS A 216 -37.49 15.24 -29.10
C LYS A 216 -38.21 15.73 -30.35
N ILE A 217 -38.65 16.99 -30.38
CA ILE A 217 -39.30 17.58 -31.56
C ILE A 217 -38.29 18.11 -32.61
N SER A 218 -36.99 18.08 -32.31
CA SER A 218 -35.97 18.52 -33.26
C SER A 218 -35.78 17.51 -34.39
N SER A 219 -35.44 17.98 -35.60
CA SER A 219 -35.11 17.11 -36.74
C SER A 219 -33.75 16.41 -36.60
N LYS A 220 -33.17 16.36 -35.40
CA LYS A 220 -31.84 15.81 -35.17
C LYS A 220 -31.93 14.31 -34.92
N LYS A 221 -31.17 13.53 -35.69
CA LYS A 221 -31.05 12.08 -35.49
C LYS A 221 -30.48 11.78 -34.11
N PHE A 222 -31.07 10.81 -33.42
CA PHE A 222 -30.63 10.33 -32.09
C PHE A 222 -29.14 9.96 -32.05
N LEU A 223 -28.63 9.30 -33.09
CA LEU A 223 -27.20 8.96 -33.21
C LEU A 223 -26.29 10.20 -33.20
N ASN A 224 -26.67 11.24 -33.94
CA ASN A 224 -25.89 12.48 -33.99
C ASN A 224 -25.98 13.26 -32.67
N PHE A 225 -27.12 13.20 -31.99
CA PHE A 225 -27.28 13.79 -30.66
C PHE A 225 -26.33 13.13 -29.65
N ASN A 226 -26.37 11.79 -29.53
CA ASN A 226 -25.51 11.06 -28.60
C ASN A 226 -24.03 11.20 -28.96
N LYS A 227 -23.67 11.16 -30.25
CA LYS A 227 -22.28 11.37 -30.69
C LYS A 227 -21.75 12.73 -30.23
N GLU A 228 -22.57 13.79 -30.31
CA GLU A 228 -22.18 15.12 -29.85
C GLU A 228 -22.04 15.20 -28.33
N ILE A 229 -22.88 14.50 -27.55
CA ILE A 229 -22.73 14.39 -26.08
C ILE A 229 -21.45 13.65 -25.71
N TYR A 230 -21.21 12.47 -26.29
CA TYR A 230 -20.01 11.68 -26.01
C TYR A 230 -18.72 12.44 -26.34
N LEU A 231 -18.70 13.19 -27.44
CA LEU A 231 -17.55 14.05 -27.78
C LEU A 231 -17.35 15.17 -26.77
N GLY A 232 -18.44 15.72 -26.21
CA GLY A 232 -18.39 16.70 -25.12
C GLY A 232 -17.79 16.12 -23.85
N GLN A 233 -18.25 14.93 -23.43
CA GLN A 233 -17.73 14.21 -22.27
C GLN A 233 -16.23 13.90 -22.43
N LEU A 234 -15.82 13.40 -23.59
CA LEU A 234 -14.42 13.07 -23.89
C LEU A 234 -13.53 14.31 -23.82
N THR A 235 -14.01 15.44 -24.35
CA THR A 235 -13.26 16.71 -24.32
C THR A 235 -13.06 17.21 -22.89
N ILE A 236 -14.09 17.16 -22.04
CA ILE A 236 -13.97 17.52 -20.62
C ILE A 236 -13.03 16.57 -19.89
N ALA A 237 -13.14 15.26 -20.12
CA ALA A 237 -12.25 14.27 -19.52
C ALA A 237 -10.79 14.52 -19.89
N PHE A 238 -10.53 14.82 -21.16
CA PHE A 238 -9.19 15.15 -21.65
C PHE A 238 -8.63 16.42 -21.02
N ILE A 239 -9.44 17.50 -20.92
CA ILE A 239 -9.03 18.76 -20.29
C ILE A 239 -8.67 18.54 -18.82
N ILE A 240 -9.55 17.88 -18.06
CA ILE A 240 -9.33 17.60 -16.63
C ILE A 240 -8.06 16.77 -16.44
N THR A 241 -7.93 15.65 -17.14
CA THR A 241 -6.75 14.78 -17.03
C THR A 241 -5.46 15.53 -17.37
N SER A 242 -5.48 16.34 -18.43
CA SER A 242 -4.33 17.14 -18.84
C SER A 242 -3.90 18.13 -17.76
N VAL A 243 -4.85 18.78 -17.08
CA VAL A 243 -4.56 19.70 -15.97
C VAL A 243 -3.82 18.99 -14.83
N PHE A 244 -4.22 17.77 -14.44
CA PHE A 244 -3.53 17.03 -13.38
C PHE A 244 -2.17 16.48 -13.79
N ILE A 245 -2.02 16.04 -15.05
CA ILE A 245 -0.72 15.59 -15.58
C ILE A 245 0.24 16.77 -15.64
N LEU A 246 -0.17 17.91 -16.20
CA LEU A 246 0.66 19.12 -16.26
C LEU A 246 0.97 19.66 -14.86
N GLY A 247 0.01 19.57 -13.93
CA GLY A 247 0.23 19.91 -12.52
C GLY A 247 1.29 19.04 -11.85
N SER A 248 1.36 17.75 -12.20
CA SER A 248 2.40 16.84 -11.68
C SER A 248 3.80 17.25 -12.13
N ILE A 249 3.94 17.65 -13.41
CA ILE A 249 5.20 18.12 -14.00
C ILE A 249 5.58 19.48 -13.40
N ALA A 250 4.63 20.39 -13.18
CA ALA A 250 4.93 21.68 -12.59
C ALA A 250 5.38 21.61 -11.12
N LEU A 251 4.91 20.61 -10.36
CA LEU A 251 5.23 20.46 -8.94
C LEU A 251 6.56 19.76 -8.67
N LYS A 252 6.94 18.79 -9.51
CA LYS A 252 8.13 17.93 -9.29
C LYS A 252 8.94 17.57 -10.54
N GLY A 253 8.51 18.02 -11.72
CA GLY A 253 9.25 17.86 -12.98
C GLY A 253 10.40 18.84 -13.14
#